data_AF-R1DYC7-F1
#
_entry.id   AF-R1DYC7-F1
#
_cell.length_a   1.000
_cell.length_b   1.000
_cell.length_c   1.000
_cell.angle_alpha   90.00
_cell.angle_beta   90.00
_cell.angle_gamma   90.00
#
_symmetry.space_group_name_H-M   'P 1'
#
loop_
_entity.id
_entity.type
_entity.pdbx_description
1 polymer ?
#
loop_
_entity_poly.entity_id
_entity_poly.type
_entity_poly.pdbx_seq_one_letter_code
_entity_poly.pdbx_strand_id
1 'polypeptide(L)'
;MLSRVSKGLARPGSRLLSGAAGSEKLAMVGSGNFGSALVRILGQNALRHDIFDNEVKLYVYEEMIDGKPLTEIINETNENVKYLKGAKFTPNVKAVPDLAEAVKGATMVCFCLPHQFLKPLMPTIKESVAPGAKVLSAIKGIDFDDNGVVLISDLLRQGLNADCSVLMGANVANDMASDQFCETTIGYKDAKNGELFKLAFDAPALKVGTVPDT
;
A
#
# COMPACT_ATOMS: atom_id res chain seq x y z
N MET A 1 -15.22 42.10 -48.20
CA MET A 1 -15.40 40.63 -48.26
C MET A 1 -14.15 39.97 -47.71
N LEU A 2 -14.02 39.81 -46.39
CA LEU A 2 -12.95 39.04 -45.73
C LEU A 2 -13.48 38.61 -44.35
N SER A 3 -14.00 37.38 -44.30
CA SER A 3 -14.52 36.73 -43.09
C SER A 3 -13.38 36.14 -42.26
N ARG A 4 -13.33 36.48 -40.96
CA ARG A 4 -12.45 35.82 -39.98
C ARG A 4 -12.98 34.43 -39.68
N VAL A 5 -12.22 33.40 -40.05
CA VAL A 5 -12.44 32.02 -39.60
C VAL A 5 -11.64 31.80 -38.32
N SER A 6 -12.33 31.51 -37.22
CA SER A 6 -11.74 31.04 -35.98
C SER A 6 -11.25 29.60 -36.15
N LYS A 7 -9.95 29.36 -35.96
CA LYS A 7 -9.42 28.00 -35.83
C LYS A 7 -9.71 27.50 -34.42
N GLY A 8 -10.69 26.60 -34.30
CA GLY A 8 -10.88 25.80 -33.09
C GLY A 8 -9.67 24.89 -32.88
N LEU A 9 -9.10 24.93 -31.68
CA LEU A 9 -8.04 24.02 -31.24
C LEU A 9 -8.69 22.65 -31.02
N ALA A 10 -8.44 21.70 -31.91
CA ALA A 10 -8.83 20.31 -31.72
C ALA A 10 -8.06 19.72 -30.52
N ARG A 11 -8.78 19.20 -29.52
CA ARG A 11 -8.19 18.42 -28.43
C ARG A 11 -7.60 17.14 -29.01
N PRO A 12 -6.35 16.76 -28.70
CA PRO A 12 -5.81 15.48 -29.16
C PRO A 12 -6.65 14.35 -28.57
N GLY A 13 -7.15 13.50 -29.46
CA GLY A 13 -8.05 12.40 -29.15
C GLY A 13 -7.50 11.41 -28.13
N SER A 14 -8.41 10.90 -27.31
CA SER A 14 -8.25 9.71 -26.50
C SER A 14 -7.76 8.56 -27.37
N ARG A 15 -6.49 8.18 -27.24
CA ARG A 15 -6.04 6.86 -27.67
C ARG A 15 -6.73 5.83 -26.79
N LEU A 16 -7.71 5.14 -27.36
CA LEU A 16 -8.09 3.80 -26.94
C LEU A 16 -6.83 2.94 -27.06
N LEU A 17 -6.16 2.73 -25.93
CA LEU A 17 -5.12 1.72 -25.81
C LEU A 17 -5.81 0.38 -25.61
N SER A 18 -5.74 -0.41 -26.67
CA SER A 18 -6.00 -1.84 -26.71
C SER A 18 -5.25 -2.58 -25.60
N GLY A 19 -6.00 -3.31 -24.77
CA GLY A 19 -5.58 -4.44 -23.92
C GLY A 19 -4.18 -4.38 -23.30
N ALA A 20 -4.04 -3.72 -22.14
CA ALA A 20 -2.82 -3.76 -21.34
C ALA A 20 -2.94 -4.78 -20.20
N ALA A 21 -1.83 -5.41 -19.83
CA ALA A 21 -1.68 -6.21 -18.62
C ALA A 21 -2.35 -5.49 -17.43
N GLY A 22 -3.12 -6.22 -16.63
CA GLY A 22 -3.98 -5.64 -15.59
C GLY A 22 -3.21 -4.70 -14.65
N SER A 23 -3.85 -3.60 -14.27
CA SER A 23 -3.35 -2.69 -13.24
C SER A 23 -3.05 -3.45 -11.95
N GLU A 24 -1.97 -3.05 -11.26
CA GLU A 24 -1.51 -3.71 -10.04
C GLU A 24 -2.57 -3.59 -8.94
N LYS A 25 -3.05 -4.72 -8.43
CA LYS A 25 -4.07 -4.79 -7.38
C LYS A 25 -3.41 -4.66 -6.01
N LEU A 26 -3.83 -3.67 -5.25
CA LEU A 26 -3.16 -3.22 -4.04
C LEU A 26 -3.85 -3.76 -2.78
N ALA A 27 -3.06 -4.39 -1.91
CA ALA A 27 -3.49 -4.75 -0.56
C ALA A 27 -2.51 -4.23 0.50
N MET A 28 -3.06 -3.69 1.59
CA MET A 28 -2.33 -3.27 2.78
C MET A 28 -2.74 -4.16 3.96
N VAL A 29 -1.79 -4.94 4.47
CA VAL A 29 -1.96 -5.83 5.63
C VAL A 29 -1.46 -5.11 6.88
N GLY A 30 -2.42 -4.58 7.65
CA GLY A 30 -2.15 -3.88 8.91
C GLY A 30 -2.73 -2.47 8.92
N SER A 31 -3.65 -2.24 9.86
CA SER A 31 -4.44 -1.02 10.01
C SER A 31 -4.11 -0.21 11.26
N GLY A 32 -2.95 -0.44 11.86
CA GLY A 32 -2.47 0.35 12.99
C GLY A 32 -2.15 1.80 12.59
N ASN A 33 -1.54 2.57 13.49
CA ASN A 33 -1.24 3.99 13.27
C ASN A 33 -0.41 4.21 11.98
N PHE A 34 0.77 3.58 11.89
CA PHE A 34 1.65 3.72 10.72
C PHE A 34 1.04 3.10 9.44
N GLY A 35 0.33 1.98 9.56
CA GLY A 35 -0.33 1.35 8.41
C GLY A 35 -1.43 2.22 7.82
N SER A 36 -2.17 2.93 8.67
CA SER A 36 -3.19 3.91 8.26
C SER A 36 -2.56 5.14 7.58
N ALA A 37 -1.39 5.60 8.03
CA ALA A 37 -0.68 6.70 7.37
C ALA A 37 -0.18 6.30 5.97
N LEU A 38 0.36 5.08 5.85
CA LEU A 38 0.84 4.54 4.57
C LEU A 38 -0.31 4.30 3.58
N VAL A 39 -1.43 3.69 4.01
CA VAL A 39 -2.55 3.39 3.11
C VAL A 39 -3.22 4.67 2.59
N ARG A 40 -3.19 5.76 3.36
CA ARG A 40 -3.65 7.08 2.90
C ARG A 40 -2.84 7.55 1.69
N ILE A 41 -1.52 7.42 1.72
CA ILE A 41 -0.64 7.79 0.60
C ILE A 41 -0.85 6.82 -0.57
N LEU A 42 -0.89 5.51 -0.30
CA LEU A 42 -1.11 4.48 -1.30
C LEU A 42 -2.44 4.70 -2.05
N GLY A 43 -3.52 4.99 -1.32
CA GLY A 43 -4.84 5.30 -1.88
C GLY A 43 -4.83 6.56 -2.77
N GLN A 44 -4.09 7.61 -2.40
CA GLN A 44 -3.94 8.80 -3.23
C GLN A 44 -3.16 8.50 -4.52
N ASN A 45 -2.06 7.74 -4.43
CA ASN A 45 -1.22 7.43 -5.58
C ASN A 45 -1.86 6.40 -6.51
N ALA A 46 -2.66 5.48 -5.99
CA ALA A 46 -3.49 4.57 -6.79
C ALA A 46 -4.41 5.33 -7.76
N LEU A 47 -5.01 6.44 -7.32
CA LEU A 47 -5.86 7.29 -8.16
C LEU A 47 -5.08 8.17 -9.15
N ARG A 48 -3.77 8.34 -8.97
CA ARG A 48 -2.91 9.22 -9.78
C ARG A 48 -2.15 8.50 -10.88
N HIS A 49 -1.98 7.19 -10.76
CA HIS A 49 -1.12 6.41 -11.65
C HIS A 49 -1.88 5.22 -12.23
N ASP A 50 -2.06 5.21 -13.55
CA ASP A 50 -2.83 4.19 -14.28
C ASP A 50 -2.26 2.75 -14.17
N ILE A 51 -1.03 2.61 -13.66
CA ILE A 51 -0.42 1.29 -13.38
C ILE A 51 -1.07 0.60 -12.17
N PHE A 52 -1.71 1.34 -11.27
CA PHE A 52 -2.36 0.80 -10.08
C PHE A 52 -3.86 0.65 -10.30
N ASP A 53 -4.45 -0.41 -9.77
CA ASP A 53 -5.90 -0.46 -9.62
C ASP A 53 -6.31 0.68 -8.67
N ASN A 54 -7.42 1.34 -8.98
CA ASN A 54 -7.92 2.41 -8.13
C ASN A 54 -8.25 1.88 -6.73
N GLU A 55 -8.81 0.66 -6.59
CA GLU A 55 -9.16 0.11 -5.30
C GLU A 55 -7.92 -0.34 -4.50
N VAL A 56 -7.83 0.11 -3.25
CA VAL A 56 -6.83 -0.35 -2.29
C VAL A 56 -7.55 -1.07 -1.16
N LYS A 57 -7.31 -2.37 -1.00
CA LYS A 57 -7.86 -3.13 0.12
C LYS A 57 -6.98 -2.96 1.35
N LEU A 58 -7.57 -2.60 2.48
CA LEU A 58 -6.92 -2.49 3.78
C LEU A 58 -7.46 -3.61 4.67
N TYR A 59 -6.61 -4.57 5.02
CA TYR A 59 -6.95 -5.54 6.05
C TYR A 59 -6.97 -4.84 7.42
N VAL A 60 -8.14 -4.89 8.07
CA VAL A 60 -8.35 -4.36 9.42
C VAL A 60 -8.76 -5.52 10.31
N TYR A 61 -7.97 -5.85 11.33
CA TYR A 61 -8.42 -6.78 12.35
C TYR A 61 -9.68 -6.19 13.01
N GLU A 62 -10.78 -6.95 12.99
CA GLU A 62 -12.09 -6.39 13.33
C GLU A 62 -12.20 -6.07 14.82
N GLU A 63 -12.70 -4.87 15.11
CA GLU A 63 -12.89 -4.37 16.47
C GLU A 63 -14.18 -3.56 16.55
N MET A 64 -14.81 -3.52 17.72
CA MET A 64 -16.03 -2.76 17.94
C MET A 64 -15.71 -1.40 18.57
N ILE A 65 -16.14 -0.31 17.93
CA ILE A 65 -16.07 1.05 18.46
C ILE A 65 -17.50 1.53 18.70
N ASP A 66 -17.85 1.78 19.96
CA ASP A 66 -19.19 2.23 20.37
C ASP A 66 -20.33 1.38 19.78
N GLY A 67 -20.11 0.05 19.71
CA GLY A 67 -21.10 -0.90 19.20
C GLY A 67 -21.13 -1.07 17.68
N LYS A 68 -20.20 -0.44 16.93
CA LYS A 68 -20.10 -0.58 15.47
C LYS A 68 -18.74 -1.17 15.03
N PRO A 69 -18.69 -2.05 14.03
CA PRO A 69 -17.43 -2.55 13.47
C PRO A 69 -16.54 -1.43 12.94
N LEU A 70 -15.25 -1.47 13.28
CA LEU A 70 -14.27 -0.47 12.84
C LEU A 70 -14.17 -0.42 11.31
N THR A 71 -14.28 -1.56 10.62
CA THR A 71 -14.29 -1.59 9.16
C THR A 71 -15.45 -0.80 8.55
N GLU A 72 -16.65 -0.92 9.11
CA GLU A 72 -17.82 -0.15 8.68
C GLU A 72 -17.61 1.35 8.91
N ILE A 73 -17.09 1.74 10.08
CA ILE A 73 -16.77 3.14 10.37
C ILE A 73 -15.76 3.67 9.36
N ILE A 74 -14.68 2.93 9.08
CA ILE A 74 -13.67 3.34 8.09
C ILE A 74 -14.30 3.48 6.70
N ASN A 75 -15.12 2.52 6.27
CA ASN A 75 -15.71 2.55 4.92
C ASN A 75 -16.73 3.69 4.74
N GLU A 76 -17.47 4.06 5.78
CA GLU A 76 -18.42 5.17 5.74
C GLU A 76 -17.72 6.53 5.87
N THR A 77 -16.79 6.65 6.81
CA THR A 77 -16.20 7.94 7.19
C THR A 77 -14.87 8.21 6.51
N ASN A 78 -14.30 7.20 5.86
CA ASN A 78 -12.97 7.21 5.24
C ASN A 78 -11.89 7.55 6.27
N GLU A 79 -12.03 7.06 7.50
CA GLU A 79 -11.14 7.42 8.61
C GLU A 79 -10.99 6.26 9.58
N ASN A 80 -9.75 5.98 9.98
CA ASN A 80 -9.48 5.08 11.08
C ASN A 80 -9.54 5.85 12.40
N VAL A 81 -10.76 6.00 12.94
CA VAL A 81 -11.05 6.79 14.15
C VAL A 81 -10.30 6.33 15.39
N LYS A 82 -9.84 5.07 15.42
CA LYS A 82 -9.09 4.49 16.55
C LYS A 82 -7.59 4.74 16.43
N TYR A 83 -7.01 4.46 15.27
CA TYR A 83 -5.56 4.41 15.12
C TYR A 83 -4.94 5.63 14.44
N LEU A 84 -5.72 6.42 13.68
CA LEU A 84 -5.24 7.62 12.99
C LEU A 84 -6.35 8.67 12.85
N LYS A 85 -6.85 9.14 13.99
CA LYS A 85 -7.94 10.12 14.07
C LYS A 85 -7.55 11.44 13.40
N GLY A 86 -8.48 12.00 12.64
CA GLY A 86 -8.35 13.28 11.93
C GLY A 86 -7.77 13.18 10.52
N ALA A 87 -7.21 12.03 10.13
CA ALA A 87 -6.63 11.85 8.80
C ALA A 87 -7.53 10.99 7.91
N LYS A 88 -8.18 11.64 6.94
CA LYS A 88 -9.04 10.96 5.97
C LYS A 88 -8.24 10.18 4.93
N PHE A 89 -8.71 8.97 4.63
CA PHE A 89 -8.36 8.20 3.44
C PHE A 89 -9.12 8.73 2.24
N THR A 90 -8.67 8.34 1.05
CA THR A 90 -9.45 8.53 -0.17
C THR A 90 -10.54 7.44 -0.28
N PRO A 91 -11.69 7.69 -0.95
CA PRO A 91 -12.82 6.75 -0.98
C PRO A 91 -12.56 5.38 -1.61
N ASN A 92 -11.46 5.24 -2.34
CA ASN A 92 -11.00 4.00 -2.95
C ASN A 92 -10.27 3.07 -1.97
N VAL A 93 -9.95 3.51 -0.75
CA VAL A 93 -9.43 2.63 0.31
C VAL A 93 -10.62 1.90 0.95
N LYS A 94 -10.61 0.56 0.88
CA LYS A 94 -11.67 -0.30 1.40
C LYS A 94 -11.17 -1.11 2.59
N ALA A 95 -11.72 -0.87 3.77
CA ALA A 95 -11.46 -1.67 4.95
C ALA A 95 -12.16 -3.03 4.86
N VAL A 96 -11.41 -4.11 5.04
CA VAL A 96 -11.87 -5.50 4.90
C VAL A 96 -11.44 -6.29 6.14
N PRO A 97 -12.36 -6.94 6.87
CA PRO A 97 -12.03 -7.70 8.08
C PRO A 97 -11.56 -9.12 7.82
N ASP A 98 -11.92 -9.70 6.68
CA ASP A 98 -11.47 -11.02 6.27
C ASP A 98 -10.14 -10.91 5.53
N LEU A 99 -9.13 -11.63 6.02
CA LEU A 99 -7.77 -11.55 5.48
C LEU A 99 -7.69 -12.11 4.06
N ALA A 100 -8.38 -13.22 3.78
CA ALA A 100 -8.35 -13.85 2.48
C ALA A 100 -8.95 -12.92 1.42
N GLU A 101 -10.10 -12.33 1.70
CA GLU A 101 -10.76 -11.35 0.83
C GLU A 101 -9.96 -10.04 0.69
N ALA A 102 -9.29 -9.59 1.75
CA ALA A 102 -8.45 -8.38 1.72
C ALA A 102 -7.28 -8.52 0.74
N VAL A 103 -6.67 -9.71 0.65
CA VAL A 103 -5.50 -9.97 -0.20
C VAL A 103 -5.83 -10.73 -1.49
N LYS A 104 -7.10 -11.09 -1.71
CA LYS A 104 -7.57 -11.88 -2.84
C LYS A 104 -7.18 -11.29 -4.18
N GLY A 105 -6.30 -11.99 -4.91
CA GLY A 105 -5.82 -11.59 -6.22
C GLY A 105 -4.97 -10.32 -6.22
N ALA A 106 -4.50 -9.85 -5.06
CA ALA A 106 -3.58 -8.73 -4.97
C ALA A 106 -2.26 -9.10 -5.65
N THR A 107 -1.75 -8.21 -6.50
CA THR A 107 -0.45 -8.36 -7.17
C THR A 107 0.64 -7.54 -6.46
N MET A 108 0.24 -6.60 -5.60
CA MET A 108 1.13 -5.91 -4.66
C MET A 108 0.55 -5.98 -3.25
N VAL A 109 1.36 -6.45 -2.29
CA VAL A 109 0.96 -6.59 -0.89
C VAL A 109 1.96 -5.87 0.01
N CYS A 110 1.48 -4.89 0.77
CA CYS A 110 2.27 -4.11 1.71
C CYS A 110 1.93 -4.54 3.14
N PHE A 111 2.93 -4.68 4.00
CA PHE A 111 2.77 -5.15 5.37
C PHE A 111 3.17 -4.09 6.39
N CYS A 112 2.28 -3.74 7.30
CA CYS A 112 2.57 -2.83 8.40
C CYS A 112 1.75 -3.19 9.65
N LEU A 113 2.21 -4.23 10.33
CA LEU A 113 1.62 -4.74 11.56
C LEU A 113 2.73 -5.07 12.57
N PRO A 114 2.41 -5.19 13.87
CA PRO A 114 3.36 -5.71 14.84
C PRO A 114 3.89 -7.09 14.40
N HIS A 115 5.21 -7.27 14.39
CA HIS A 115 5.86 -8.43 13.77
C HIS A 115 5.39 -9.77 14.35
N GLN A 116 5.04 -9.81 15.64
CA GLN A 116 4.56 -11.00 16.33
C GLN A 116 3.27 -11.60 15.73
N PHE A 117 2.50 -10.80 15.00
CA PHE A 117 1.27 -11.24 14.35
C PHE A 117 1.48 -11.73 12.93
N LEU A 118 2.68 -11.63 12.35
CA LEU A 118 2.89 -11.93 10.94
C LEU A 118 2.78 -13.43 10.63
N LYS A 119 3.52 -14.28 11.37
CA LYS A 119 3.64 -15.72 11.07
C LYS A 119 2.27 -16.42 10.94
N PRO A 120 1.28 -16.20 11.84
CA PRO A 120 -0.03 -16.84 11.72
C PRO A 120 -0.83 -16.45 10.46
N LEU A 121 -0.57 -15.28 9.87
CA LEU A 121 -1.33 -14.77 8.72
C LEU A 121 -0.81 -15.30 7.37
N MET A 122 0.45 -15.78 7.35
CA MET A 122 1.14 -16.17 6.11
C MET A 122 0.42 -17.24 5.28
N PRO A 123 -0.12 -18.33 5.85
CA PRO A 123 -0.79 -19.36 5.05
C PRO A 123 -1.97 -18.82 4.25
N THR A 124 -2.88 -18.09 4.92
CA THR A 124 -4.06 -17.48 4.28
C THR A 124 -3.66 -16.50 3.18
N ILE A 125 -2.64 -15.67 3.42
CA ILE A 125 -2.16 -14.70 2.43
C ILE A 125 -1.59 -15.43 1.22
N LYS A 126 -0.72 -16.41 1.43
CA LYS A 126 -0.08 -17.18 0.35
C LYS A 126 -1.12 -17.83 -0.57
N GLU A 127 -2.20 -18.37 -0.02
CA GLU A 127 -3.26 -19.03 -0.78
C GLU A 127 -4.16 -18.05 -1.56
N SER A 128 -4.24 -16.79 -1.12
CA SER A 128 -5.21 -15.82 -1.64
C SER A 128 -4.61 -14.78 -2.59
N VAL A 129 -3.32 -14.45 -2.46
CA VAL A 129 -2.65 -13.47 -3.32
C VAL A 129 -2.47 -13.98 -4.75
N ALA A 130 -2.24 -13.06 -5.69
CA ALA A 130 -1.93 -13.45 -7.06
C ALA A 130 -0.55 -14.15 -7.14
N PRO A 131 -0.38 -15.15 -8.02
CA PRO A 131 0.94 -15.72 -8.28
C PRO A 131 1.94 -14.64 -8.72
N GLY A 132 3.13 -14.63 -8.12
CA GLY A 132 4.15 -13.62 -8.40
C GLY A 132 3.87 -12.25 -7.80
N ALA A 133 2.97 -12.16 -6.80
CA ALA A 133 2.72 -10.92 -6.07
C ALA A 133 4.02 -10.34 -5.49
N LYS A 134 4.12 -9.02 -5.54
CA LYS A 134 5.27 -8.25 -5.08
C LYS A 134 5.01 -7.81 -3.65
N VAL A 135 6.00 -7.97 -2.79
CA VAL A 135 5.83 -7.74 -1.36
C VAL A 135 6.66 -6.54 -0.90
N LEU A 136 6.07 -5.70 -0.04
CA LEU A 136 6.77 -4.65 0.69
C LEU A 136 6.53 -4.80 2.19
N SER A 137 7.60 -4.88 2.98
CA SER A 137 7.51 -4.81 4.44
C SER A 137 7.81 -3.41 4.94
N ALA A 138 6.86 -2.80 5.63
CA ALA A 138 7.05 -1.62 6.47
C ALA A 138 7.07 -2.00 7.97
N ILE A 139 7.22 -3.29 8.29
CA ILE A 139 7.30 -3.80 9.66
C ILE A 139 8.68 -3.50 10.22
N LYS A 140 8.74 -2.63 11.24
CA LYS A 140 9.98 -2.35 12.00
C LYS A 140 10.14 -3.39 13.10
N GLY A 141 11.24 -4.13 13.07
CA GLY A 141 11.56 -5.16 14.04
C GLY A 141 12.38 -6.30 13.45
N ILE A 142 12.76 -7.23 14.30
CA ILE A 142 13.44 -8.47 13.96
C ILE A 142 12.76 -9.61 14.72
N ASP A 143 12.86 -10.82 14.18
CA ASP A 143 12.42 -12.04 14.83
C ASP A 143 13.65 -12.87 15.25
N PHE A 144 13.44 -13.94 16.00
CA PHE A 144 14.49 -14.83 16.47
C PHE A 144 14.13 -16.30 16.26
N ASP A 145 15.11 -17.10 15.91
CA ASP A 145 15.03 -18.56 15.89
C ASP A 145 16.28 -19.19 16.55
N ASP A 146 16.39 -20.52 16.48
CA ASP A 146 17.51 -21.27 17.06
C ASP A 146 18.88 -20.89 16.44
N ASN A 147 18.88 -20.26 15.26
CA ASN A 147 20.08 -19.81 14.55
C ASN A 147 20.38 -18.31 14.74
N GLY A 148 19.54 -17.59 15.49
CA GLY A 148 19.75 -16.19 15.86
C GLY A 148 18.73 -15.24 15.26
N VAL A 149 19.20 -14.11 14.70
CA VAL A 149 18.34 -13.04 14.20
C VAL A 149 17.74 -13.42 12.86
N VAL A 150 16.42 -13.28 12.73
CA VAL A 150 15.68 -13.48 11.48
C VAL A 150 15.07 -12.15 11.04
N LEU A 151 15.35 -11.74 9.81
CA LEU A 151 14.75 -10.53 9.24
C LEU A 151 13.30 -10.80 8.86
N ILE A 152 12.43 -9.82 9.10
CA ILE A 152 11.01 -9.91 8.72
C ILE A 152 10.84 -10.04 7.21
N SER A 153 11.70 -9.39 6.42
CA SER A 153 11.75 -9.54 4.97
C SER A 153 12.04 -10.98 4.55
N ASP A 154 12.90 -11.70 5.26
CA ASP A 154 13.22 -13.11 4.97
C ASP A 154 12.06 -14.03 5.33
N LEU A 155 11.35 -13.77 6.44
CA LEU A 155 10.12 -14.48 6.77
C LEU A 155 9.06 -14.32 5.67
N LEU A 156 8.89 -13.10 5.14
CA LEU A 156 7.97 -12.85 4.04
C LEU A 156 8.41 -13.54 2.74
N ARG A 157 9.71 -13.48 2.40
CA ARG A 157 10.26 -14.14 1.21
C ARG A 157 10.00 -15.64 1.23
N GLN A 158 10.29 -16.29 2.36
CA GLN A 158 10.10 -17.73 2.52
C GLN A 158 8.62 -18.11 2.62
N GLY A 159 7.85 -17.39 3.45
CA GLY A 159 6.44 -17.68 3.71
C GLY A 159 5.59 -17.56 2.45
N LEU A 160 5.80 -16.49 1.68
CA LEU A 160 5.00 -16.18 0.49
C LEU A 160 5.61 -16.68 -0.82
N ASN A 161 6.88 -17.14 -0.80
CA ASN A 161 7.63 -17.47 -2.01
C ASN A 161 7.63 -16.32 -3.03
N ALA A 162 7.91 -15.11 -2.54
CA ALA A 162 7.86 -13.86 -3.29
C ALA A 162 9.07 -12.98 -2.95
N ASP A 163 9.49 -12.13 -3.89
CA ASP A 163 10.47 -11.09 -3.56
C ASP A 163 9.86 -10.06 -2.60
N CYS A 164 10.66 -9.59 -1.65
CA CYS A 164 10.25 -8.65 -0.62
C CYS A 164 11.20 -7.45 -0.59
N SER A 165 10.64 -6.28 -0.88
CA SER A 165 11.26 -4.98 -0.61
C SER A 165 10.93 -4.54 0.83
N VAL A 166 11.66 -3.56 1.36
CA VAL A 166 11.43 -3.00 2.69
C VAL A 166 11.26 -1.49 2.62
N LEU A 167 10.34 -0.92 3.40
CA LEU A 167 10.20 0.53 3.59
C LEU A 167 10.63 0.88 5.00
N MET A 168 11.77 1.55 5.13
CA MET A 168 12.37 1.93 6.41
C MET A 168 12.76 3.41 6.39
N GLY A 169 12.50 4.14 7.47
CA GLY A 169 12.80 5.57 7.52
C GLY A 169 12.49 6.23 8.85
N ALA A 170 12.94 7.48 8.97
CA ALA A 170 12.64 8.38 10.08
C ALA A 170 11.28 9.04 9.82
N ASN A 171 10.22 8.27 10.05
CA ASN A 171 8.85 8.67 9.81
C ASN A 171 7.98 8.40 11.04
N VAL A 172 7.21 9.42 11.42
CA VAL A 172 6.21 9.36 12.50
C VAL A 172 4.84 9.44 11.87
N ALA A 173 3.97 8.48 12.19
CA ALA A 173 2.68 8.33 11.54
C ALA A 173 1.79 9.58 11.62
N ASN A 174 1.77 10.26 12.78
CA ASN A 174 0.98 11.48 12.98
C ASN A 174 1.52 12.67 12.17
N ASP A 175 2.82 12.75 11.96
CA ASP A 175 3.45 13.79 11.14
C ASP A 175 3.11 13.56 9.67
N MET A 176 3.20 12.31 9.21
CA MET A 176 2.73 11.92 7.86
C MET A 176 1.23 12.20 7.67
N ALA A 177 0.42 11.98 8.69
CA ALA A 177 -1.02 12.18 8.66
C ALA A 177 -1.42 13.66 8.59
N SER A 178 -0.55 14.55 9.07
CA SER A 178 -0.68 16.01 8.97
C SER A 178 0.13 16.60 7.81
N ASP A 179 0.52 15.75 6.85
CA ASP A 179 1.28 16.08 5.65
C ASP A 179 2.58 16.88 5.96
N GLN A 180 3.18 16.65 7.13
CA GLN A 180 4.52 17.17 7.44
C GLN A 180 5.57 16.43 6.61
N PHE A 181 6.55 17.17 6.12
CA PHE A 181 7.62 16.62 5.30
C PHE A 181 8.43 15.58 6.07
N CYS A 182 8.60 14.40 5.47
CA CYS A 182 9.50 13.37 5.95
C CYS A 182 10.07 12.55 4.77
N GLU A 183 11.07 11.72 5.09
CA GLU A 183 11.75 10.88 4.13
C GLU A 183 11.69 9.41 4.55
N THR A 184 11.70 8.52 3.56
CA THR A 184 11.82 7.09 3.78
C THR A 184 12.66 6.46 2.68
N THR A 185 13.21 5.29 2.94
CA THR A 185 14.00 4.52 1.99
C THR A 185 13.31 3.21 1.70
N ILE A 186 13.25 2.85 0.42
CA ILE A 186 12.89 1.51 -0.03
C ILE A 186 14.16 0.72 -0.33
N GLY A 187 14.41 -0.33 0.46
CA GLY A 187 15.41 -1.34 0.16
C GLY A 187 14.83 -2.41 -0.75
N TYR A 188 15.52 -2.77 -1.83
CA TYR A 188 15.00 -3.72 -2.82
C TYR A 188 16.09 -4.64 -3.37
N LYS A 189 15.72 -5.86 -3.75
CA LYS A 189 16.58 -6.75 -4.54
C LYS A 189 16.28 -6.65 -6.04
N ASP A 190 15.01 -6.67 -6.42
CA ASP A 190 14.56 -6.38 -7.79
C ASP A 190 14.35 -4.87 -7.97
N ALA A 191 15.14 -4.25 -8.85
CA ALA A 191 15.04 -2.82 -9.16
C ALA A 191 13.66 -2.41 -9.68
N LYS A 192 12.95 -3.30 -10.40
CA LYS A 192 11.59 -3.02 -10.87
C LYS A 192 10.60 -2.94 -9.71
N ASN A 193 10.77 -3.78 -8.69
CA ASN A 193 9.97 -3.71 -7.47
C ASN A 193 10.28 -2.42 -6.69
N GLY A 194 11.57 -2.05 -6.60
CA GLY A 194 12.00 -0.80 -5.97
C GLY A 194 11.34 0.44 -6.59
N GLU A 195 11.38 0.57 -7.92
CA GLU A 195 10.73 1.68 -8.63
C GLU A 195 9.20 1.65 -8.50
N LEU A 196 8.59 0.46 -8.54
CA LEU A 196 7.15 0.31 -8.41
C LEU A 196 6.66 0.74 -7.01
N PHE A 197 7.33 0.31 -5.94
CA PHE A 197 6.99 0.73 -4.59
C PHE A 197 7.35 2.20 -4.31
N LYS A 198 8.42 2.73 -4.94
CA LYS A 198 8.71 4.17 -4.91
C LYS A 198 7.53 4.95 -5.49
N LEU A 199 7.01 4.54 -6.65
CA LEU A 199 5.84 5.18 -7.26
C LEU A 199 4.59 5.07 -6.37
N ALA A 200 4.41 3.95 -5.67
CA ALA A 200 3.28 3.73 -4.79
C ALA A 200 3.28 4.66 -3.56
N PHE A 201 4.45 5.05 -3.05
CA PHE A 201 4.58 5.80 -1.78
C PHE A 201 5.20 7.19 -1.88
N ASP A 202 5.84 7.59 -3.00
CA ASP A 202 6.38 8.94 -3.12
C ASP A 202 5.25 9.96 -3.17
N ALA A 203 5.38 11.01 -2.36
CA ALA A 203 4.44 12.11 -2.27
C ALA A 203 5.20 13.40 -1.96
N PRO A 204 4.57 14.58 -2.12
CA PRO A 204 5.20 15.84 -1.69
C PRO A 204 5.63 15.84 -0.22
N ALA A 205 4.84 15.23 0.67
CA ALA A 205 5.11 15.15 2.12
C ALA A 205 5.90 13.90 2.55
N LEU A 206 5.99 12.86 1.71
CA LEU A 206 6.81 11.67 1.97
C LEU A 206 7.72 11.43 0.77
N LYS A 207 8.97 11.86 0.86
CA LYS A 207 9.95 11.61 -0.20
C LYS A 207 10.57 10.24 -0.04
N VAL A 208 10.58 9.46 -1.12
CA VAL A 208 11.03 8.08 -1.11
C VAL A 208 12.38 7.97 -1.83
N GLY A 209 13.43 7.66 -1.08
CA GLY A 209 14.69 7.16 -1.62
C GLY A 209 14.61 5.66 -1.91
N THR A 210 15.50 5.15 -2.76
CA THR A 210 15.56 3.73 -3.10
C THR A 210 17.01 3.26 -3.09
N VAL A 211 17.28 2.11 -2.48
CA VAL A 211 18.63 1.52 -2.39
C VAL A 211 18.61 0.02 -2.70
N PRO A 212 19.58 -0.50 -3.46
CA PRO A 212 19.77 -1.94 -3.58
C PRO A 212 20.08 -2.56 -2.21
N ASP A 213 19.40 -3.65 -1.89
CA ASP A 213 19.59 -4.51 -0.73
C ASP A 213 20.41 -5.74 -1.20
N THR A 214 21.74 -5.58 -1.21
CA THR A 214 22.73 -6.56 -1.73
C THR A 214 23.18 -7.57 -0.69
#